data_AF-A0A4U9I0V3-F1
#
_entry.id   AF-A0A4U9I0V3-F1
#
_cell.length_a   1.000
_cell.length_b   1.000
_cell.length_c   1.000
_cell.angle_alpha   90.00
_cell.angle_beta   90.00
_cell.angle_gamma   90.00
#
_symmetry.space_group_name_H-M   'P 1'
#
loop_
_entity.id
_entity.type
_entity.pdbx_description
1 polymer ?
#
loop_
_entity_poly.entity_id
_entity_poly.type
_entity_poly.pdbx_seq_one_letter_code
_entity_poly.pdbx_strand_id
1 'polypeptide(L)' 'MAYNNAMHDFFAENGDDTGWSPEFSVWYGSGRREQYRKEALNYLNEDATNDEIDEEIQNELEAWND' A
#
# COMPACT_ATOMS: atom_id res chain seq x y z
N MET A 1 -6.06 -3.47 0.01
CA MET A 1 -4.81 -2.67 0.05
C MET A 1 -5.07 -1.39 0.83
N ALA A 2 -4.12 -0.92 1.63
CA ALA A 2 -4.27 0.21 2.56
C ALA A 2 -4.85 1.51 1.96
N TYR A 3 -4.79 1.72 0.64
CA TYR A 3 -5.53 2.79 -0.05
C TYR A 3 -7.06 2.68 0.17
N ASN A 4 -7.60 1.46 0.07
CA ASN A 4 -9.01 1.20 0.37
C ASN A 4 -9.33 1.50 1.83
N ASN A 5 -8.38 1.29 2.74
CA ASN A 5 -8.57 1.52 4.17
C ASN A 5 -8.58 3.03 4.47
N ALA A 6 -7.63 3.79 3.93
CA ALA A 6 -7.57 5.24 4.11
C ALA A 6 -8.80 5.96 3.52
N MET A 7 -9.24 5.56 2.32
CA MET A 7 -10.42 6.15 1.70
C MET A 7 -11.70 5.77 2.45
N HIS A 8 -11.81 4.51 2.89
CA HIS A 8 -12.93 4.05 3.71
C HIS A 8 -13.01 4.81 5.04
N ASP A 9 -11.88 5.02 5.72
CA ASP A 9 -11.84 5.75 6.98
C ASP A 9 -12.19 7.24 6.78
N PHE A 10 -11.70 7.86 5.71
CA PHE A 10 -12.09 9.22 5.35
C PHE A 10 -13.60 9.33 5.11
N PHE A 11 -14.19 8.37 4.39
CA PHE A 11 -15.62 8.31 4.11
C PHE A 11 -16.43 8.09 5.38
N ALA A 12 -15.97 7.23 6.27
CA ALA A 12 -16.60 6.98 7.56
C ALA A 12 -16.58 8.22 8.48
N GLU A 13 -15.51 9.01 8.42
CA GLU A 13 -15.36 10.24 9.22
C GLU A 13 -16.11 11.45 8.63
N ASN A 14 -16.18 11.57 7.30
CA ASN A 14 -16.61 12.81 6.64
C ASN A 14 -17.88 12.66 5.77
N GLY A 15 -18.31 11.43 5.47
CA GLY A 15 -19.52 11.15 4.69
C GLY A 15 -19.45 11.51 3.20
N ASP A 16 -18.27 11.88 2.70
CA ASP A 16 -18.00 12.21 1.30
C ASP A 16 -17.52 10.96 0.58
N ASP A 17 -18.27 10.44 -0.40
CA ASP A 17 -17.91 9.25 -1.19
C ASP A 17 -17.33 9.58 -2.58
N THR A 18 -16.99 10.85 -2.82
CA THR A 18 -16.59 11.33 -4.16
C THR A 18 -15.17 10.90 -4.60
N GLY A 19 -14.46 10.16 -3.75
CA GLY A 19 -13.14 9.62 -4.07
C GLY A 19 -12.01 10.60 -3.73
N TRP A 20 -11.08 10.81 -4.66
CA TRP A 20 -9.95 11.70 -4.43
C TRP A 20 -10.39 13.16 -4.43
N SER A 21 -10.27 13.80 -3.27
CA SER A 21 -10.53 15.23 -3.08
C SER A 21 -9.32 15.96 -2.48
N PRO A 22 -9.24 17.29 -2.65
CA PRO A 22 -8.28 18.12 -1.91
C PRO A 22 -8.39 17.91 -0.39
N GLU A 23 -9.60 17.74 0.11
CA GLU A 23 -9.93 17.47 1.51
C GLU A 23 -9.33 16.14 1.96
N PHE A 24 -9.48 15.08 1.15
CA PHE A 24 -8.82 13.79 1.39
C PHE A 24 -7.29 13.95 1.43
N SER A 25 -6.72 14.73 0.52
CA SER A 25 -5.26 14.93 0.44
C SER A 25 -4.70 15.61 1.69
N VAL A 26 -5.41 16.61 2.21
CA VAL A 26 -5.07 17.27 3.48
C VAL A 26 -5.28 16.33 4.66
N TRP A 27 -6.42 15.64 4.71
CA TRP A 27 -6.74 14.68 5.77
C TRP A 27 -5.71 13.54 5.86
N TYR A 28 -5.33 12.97 4.72
CA TYR A 28 -4.31 11.92 4.63
C TYR A 28 -2.91 12.47 4.98
N GLY A 29 -2.59 13.68 4.51
CA GLY A 29 -1.31 14.36 4.74
C GLY A 29 -1.08 14.84 6.17
N SER A 30 -2.14 15.03 6.97
CA SER A 30 -2.10 15.59 8.33
C SER A 30 -1.42 14.72 9.41
N GLY A 31 -0.80 13.61 9.02
CA GLY A 31 -0.08 12.69 9.91
C GLY A 31 -0.52 11.22 9.78
N ARG A 32 -1.63 10.97 9.09
CA ARG A 32 -2.18 9.61 8.88
C ARG A 32 -1.42 8.80 7.82
N ARG A 33 -0.76 9.47 6.87
CA ARG A 33 0.06 8.84 5.82
C ARG A 33 1.06 7.81 6.35
N GLU A 34 1.71 8.09 7.48
CA GLU A 34 2.72 7.17 8.02
C GLU A 34 2.11 5.86 8.52
N GLN A 35 0.92 5.92 9.12
CA GLN A 35 0.18 4.75 9.59
C GLN A 35 -0.17 3.83 8.42
N TYR A 36 -0.85 4.34 7.41
CA TYR A 36 -1.25 3.53 6.25
C TYR A 36 -0.05 3.01 5.46
N ARG A 37 1.07 3.76 5.43
CA ARG A 37 2.32 3.26 4.85
C ARG A 37 2.86 2.06 5.65
N LYS A 38 2.87 2.12 6.98
CA LYS A 38 3.32 1.00 7.83
C LYS A 38 2.43 -0.22 7.66
N GLU A 39 1.13 -0.03 7.63
CA GLU A 39 0.16 -1.12 7.41
C GLU A 39 0.36 -1.78 6.05
N ALA A 40 0.53 -0.99 4.98
CA ALA A 40 0.84 -1.53 3.66
C ALA A 40 2.15 -2.32 3.62
N LEU A 41 3.20 -1.81 4.29
CA LEU A 41 4.48 -2.51 4.38
C LEU A 41 4.37 -3.82 5.15
N ASN A 42 3.67 -3.83 6.28
CA ASN A 42 3.47 -5.05 7.07
C ASN A 42 2.73 -6.11 6.24
N TYR A 43 1.64 -5.73 5.56
CA TYR A 43 0.90 -6.64 4.69
C TYR A 43 1.78 -7.21 3.57
N LEU A 44 2.58 -6.37 2.89
CA LEU A 44 3.48 -6.84 1.83
C LEU A 44 4.58 -7.77 2.36
N ASN A 45 5.13 -7.47 3.53
CA ASN A 45 6.15 -8.30 4.17
C ASN A 45 5.60 -9.62 4.74
N GLU A 46 4.28 -9.77 4.90
CA GLU A 46 3.65 -11.05 5.25
C GLU A 46 3.60 -12.00 4.05
N ASP A 47 3.40 -11.45 2.84
CA ASP A 47 3.22 -12.25 1.62
C ASP A 47 4.55 -12.66 0.96
N ALA A 48 5.60 -11.86 1.11
CA ALA A 48 6.94 -12.20 0.62
C ALA A 48 8.05 -11.43 1.35
N THR A 49 9.14 -12.12 1.62
CA THR A 49 10.39 -11.52 2.10
C THR A 49 11.26 -11.05 0.93
N ASN A 50 12.19 -10.14 1.19
CA ASN A 50 13.15 -9.70 0.16
C ASN A 50 13.96 -10.89 -0.38
N ASP A 51 14.31 -11.86 0.47
CA ASP A 51 15.09 -13.03 0.06
C ASP A 51 14.30 -13.91 -0.92
N GLU A 52 13.01 -14.14 -0.67
CA GLU A 52 12.12 -14.88 -1.59
C GLU A 52 11.93 -14.13 -2.92
N ILE A 53 11.85 -12.80 -2.87
CA ILE A 53 11.78 -11.96 -4.08
C ILE A 53 13.08 -12.07 -4.89
N ASP A 54 14.24 -12.01 -4.23
CA ASP A 54 15.55 -12.11 -4.87
C ASP A 54 15.76 -13.50 -5.50
N GLU A 55 15.30 -14.57 -4.84
CA GLU A 55 15.34 -15.94 -5.38
C GLU A 55 14.47 -16.09 -6.65
N GLU A 56 13.23 -15.58 -6.63
CA GLU A 56 12.35 -15.63 -7.81
C GLU A 56 12.89 -14.80 -8.98
N ILE A 57 13.45 -13.61 -8.71
CA ILE A 57 14.11 -12.81 -9.75
C ILE A 57 15.27 -13.59 -10.38
N GLN A 58 16.08 -14.26 -9.57
CA GLN A 58 17.22 -15.03 -10.06
C GLN A 58 16.77 -16.25 -10.89
N ASN A 59 15.74 -16.97 -10.43
CA ASN A 59 15.15 -18.09 -11.17
C ASN A 59 14.65 -17.66 -12.57
N GLU A 60 13.95 -16.53 -12.66
CA GLU A 60 13.47 -15.97 -13.93
C GLU A 60 14.63 -15.56 -14.86
N LEU A 61 15.68 -14.92 -14.31
CA LEU A 61 16.86 -14.54 -15.08
C LEU A 61 17.63 -15.76 -15.62
N GLU A 62 17.69 -16.85 -14.85
CA GLU A 62 18.28 -18.12 -15.27
C GLU A 62 17.46 -18.78 -16.39
N ALA A 63 16.13 -18.79 -16.28
CA ALA A 63 15.23 -19.33 -17.30
C ALA A 63 15.31 -18.60 -18.64
N TRP A 64 15.72 -17.32 -18.65
CA TRP A 64 15.89 -16.53 -19.88
C TRP A 64 17.27 -16.72 -20.53
N ASN A 65 18.24 -17.29 -19.81
CA ASN A 65 19.61 -17.51 -20.29
C ASN A 65 19.82 -18.90 -20.92
N ASP A 66 18.80 -19.78 -20.89
CA ASP A 66 18.73 -21.07 -21.61
C ASP A 66 18.10 -20.93 -23.01
#